data_AF-A0AAU4QGA9-F1
#
_entry.id   AF-A0AAU4QGA9-F1
#
_cell.length_a   1.000
_cell.length_b   1.000
_cell.length_c   1.000
_cell.angle_alpha   90.00
_cell.angle_beta   90.00
_cell.angle_gamma   90.00
#
_symmetry.space_group_name_H-M   'P 1'
#
loop_
_entity.id
_entity.type
_entity.pdbx_description
1 polymer ?
#
loop_
_entity_poly.entity_id
_entity_poly.type
_entity_poly.pdbx_seq_one_letter_code
_entity_poly.pdbx_strand_id
1 'polypeptide(L)'
;MELLLTGEPVTGEQAGLLGIANRVVPAGETVATALQLAERIAQNAPLEPAAVKELVRAADGACEDWAFAVQARHMAQLTASADVREGMTAFTERRSPVWQGR
;
A
#
# COMPACT_ATOMS: atom_id res chain seq x y z
N MET A 1 -24.42 3.42 -2.18
CA MET A 1 -25.56 4.30 -1.85
C MET A 1 -26.55 3.60 -0.92
N GLU A 2 -27.00 2.39 -1.24
CA GLU A 2 -27.91 1.57 -0.41
C GLU A 2 -27.56 1.55 1.10
N LEU A 3 -26.37 1.05 1.49
CA LEU A 3 -25.95 1.00 2.89
C LEU A 3 -25.99 2.37 3.62
N LEU A 4 -25.69 3.45 2.91
CA LEU A 4 -25.70 4.81 3.48
C LEU A 4 -27.12 5.32 3.73
N LEU A 5 -28.11 4.83 2.96
CA LEU A 5 -29.49 5.27 3.04
C LEU A 5 -30.33 4.38 3.97
N THR A 6 -30.03 3.08 4.06
CA THR A 6 -30.80 2.13 4.88
C THR A 6 -30.24 1.98 6.29
N GLY A 7 -28.94 2.21 6.48
CA GLY A 7 -28.27 1.99 7.77
C GLY A 7 -28.24 0.51 8.20
N GLU A 8 -28.53 -0.41 7.30
CA GLU A 8 -28.53 -1.83 7.61
C GLU A 8 -27.10 -2.35 7.89
N PRO A 9 -26.92 -3.22 8.90
CA PRO A 9 -25.63 -3.81 9.19
C PRO A 9 -25.22 -4.78 8.09
N VAL A 10 -23.92 -4.84 7.82
CA VAL A 10 -23.31 -5.83 6.90
C VAL A 10 -22.55 -6.89 7.67
N THR A 11 -22.60 -8.13 7.19
CA THR A 11 -21.76 -9.22 7.70
C THR A 11 -20.31 -9.03 7.27
N GLY A 12 -19.38 -9.74 7.93
CA GLY A 12 -17.96 -9.74 7.53
C GLY A 12 -17.75 -10.24 6.10
N GLU A 13 -18.48 -11.28 5.68
CA GLU A 13 -18.45 -11.80 4.30
C GLU A 13 -18.90 -10.76 3.28
N GLN A 14 -20.02 -10.08 3.55
CA GLN A 14 -20.53 -9.01 2.70
C GLN A 14 -19.54 -7.84 2.61
N ALA A 15 -18.92 -7.45 3.73
CA ALA A 15 -17.91 -6.39 3.75
C ALA A 15 -16.69 -6.73 2.86
N GLY A 16 -16.31 -8.01 2.78
CA GLY A 16 -15.28 -8.48 1.84
C GLY A 16 -15.70 -8.35 0.38
N LEU A 17 -16.91 -8.80 0.05
CA LEU A 17 -17.45 -8.72 -1.32
C LEU A 17 -17.63 -7.29 -1.81
N LEU A 18 -17.97 -6.37 -0.91
CA LEU A 18 -18.17 -4.95 -1.20
C LEU A 18 -16.87 -4.14 -1.22
N GLY A 19 -15.71 -4.75 -0.92
CA GLY A 19 -14.43 -4.05 -0.84
C GLY A 19 -14.28 -3.12 0.36
N ILE A 20 -15.16 -3.21 1.37
CA ILE A 20 -15.05 -2.47 2.64
C ILE A 20 -13.91 -3.06 3.48
N ALA A 21 -13.77 -4.38 3.46
CA ALA A 21 -12.66 -5.10 4.09
C ALA A 21 -11.79 -5.78 3.03
N ASN A 22 -10.47 -5.65 3.16
CA ASN A 22 -9.52 -6.24 2.21
C ASN A 22 -9.47 -7.78 2.28
N ARG A 23 -9.77 -8.36 3.46
CA ARG A 23 -9.74 -9.81 3.72
C ARG A 23 -10.80 -10.18 4.75
N VAL A 24 -11.42 -11.34 4.56
CA VAL A 24 -12.33 -11.98 5.52
C VAL A 24 -11.67 -13.27 5.99
N VAL A 25 -11.62 -13.49 7.30
CA VAL A 25 -10.93 -14.62 7.93
C VAL A 25 -11.78 -15.21 9.05
N PRO A 26 -11.52 -16.46 9.48
CA PRO A 26 -12.18 -17.05 10.64
C PRO A 26 -12.04 -16.20 11.90
N ALA A 27 -13.02 -16.33 12.80
CA ALA A 27 -12.99 -15.64 14.09
C ALA A 27 -11.75 -16.04 14.89
N GLY A 28 -11.05 -15.05 15.45
CA GLY A 28 -9.80 -15.25 16.19
C GLY A 28 -8.52 -15.08 15.36
N GLU A 29 -8.61 -15.07 14.02
CA GLU A 29 -7.42 -14.97 13.16
C GLU A 29 -7.11 -13.54 12.69
N THR A 30 -8.01 -12.58 12.92
CA THR A 30 -7.93 -11.21 12.38
C THR A 30 -6.58 -10.53 12.63
N VAL A 31 -6.10 -10.55 13.88
CA VAL A 31 -4.85 -9.88 14.25
C VAL A 31 -3.64 -10.58 13.59
N ALA A 32 -3.61 -11.91 13.61
CA ALA A 32 -2.51 -12.67 13.01
C ALA A 32 -2.43 -12.41 11.50
N THR A 33 -3.56 -12.45 10.78
CA THR A 33 -3.58 -12.15 9.34
C THR A 33 -3.21 -10.70 9.03
N ALA A 34 -3.63 -9.74 9.87
CA ALA A 34 -3.27 -8.34 9.71
C ALA A 34 -1.75 -8.12 9.90
N LEU A 35 -1.14 -8.76 10.89
CA LEU A 35 0.30 -8.69 11.12
C LEU A 35 1.08 -9.34 9.97
N GLN A 36 0.65 -10.49 9.46
CA GLN A 36 1.27 -11.11 8.28
C GLN A 36 1.22 -10.19 7.04
N LEU A 37 0.14 -9.43 6.86
CA LEU A 37 0.07 -8.43 5.80
C LEU A 37 1.04 -7.27 6.06
N ALA A 38 1.10 -6.78 7.30
CA ALA A 38 2.03 -5.71 7.67
C ALA A 38 3.50 -6.14 7.47
N GLU A 39 3.85 -7.36 7.85
CA GLU A 39 5.18 -7.95 7.62
C GLU A 39 5.53 -8.00 6.14
N ARG A 40 4.59 -8.42 5.29
CA ARG A 40 4.79 -8.42 3.83
C ARG A 40 5.01 -7.02 3.28
N ILE A 41 4.27 -6.02 3.75
CA ILE A 41 4.47 -4.62 3.33
C ILE A 41 5.81 -4.09 3.84
N ALA A 42 6.20 -4.46 5.06
CA ALA A 42 7.47 -4.06 5.67
C ALA A 42 8.71 -4.66 5.00
N GLN A 43 8.55 -5.63 4.08
CA GLN A 43 9.63 -6.13 3.24
C GLN A 43 10.02 -5.14 2.13
N ASN A 44 9.18 -4.14 1.82
CA ASN A 44 9.50 -3.11 0.85
C ASN A 44 10.45 -2.05 1.45
N ALA A 45 11.11 -1.28 0.58
CA ALA A 45 11.85 -0.10 0.97
C ALA A 45 10.92 0.89 1.70
N PRO A 46 11.21 1.36 2.93
CA PRO A 46 10.27 2.12 3.76
C PRO A 46 9.65 3.35 3.11
N LEU A 47 10.38 4.03 2.22
CA LEU A 47 9.88 5.24 1.54
C LEU A 47 8.84 4.91 0.44
N GLU A 48 8.90 3.71 -0.15
CA GLU A 48 8.05 3.31 -1.27
C GLU A 48 6.56 3.20 -0.89
N PRO A 49 6.14 2.41 0.12
CA PRO A 49 4.72 2.27 0.44
C PRO A 49 4.12 3.57 0.99
N ALA A 50 4.92 4.43 1.62
CA ALA A 50 4.50 5.76 2.02
C ALA A 50 4.20 6.65 0.81
N ALA A 51 5.11 6.70 -0.17
CA ALA A 51 4.92 7.46 -1.40
C ALA A 51 3.73 6.95 -2.22
N VAL A 52 3.57 5.63 -2.37
CA VAL A 52 2.41 5.05 -3.07
C VAL A 52 1.10 5.42 -2.39
N LYS A 53 1.03 5.35 -1.05
CA LYS A 53 -0.17 5.72 -0.30
C LYS A 53 -0.52 7.21 -0.48
N GLU A 54 0.47 8.09 -0.48
CA GLU A 54 0.26 9.52 -0.74
C GLU A 54 -0.21 9.77 -2.18
N LEU A 55 0.43 9.13 -3.16
CA LEU A 55 0.08 9.25 -4.56
C LEU A 55 -1.37 8.81 -4.82
N VAL A 56 -1.78 7.65 -4.33
CA VAL A 56 -3.14 7.12 -4.52
C VAL A 56 -4.19 8.06 -3.93
N ARG A 57 -3.93 8.63 -2.75
CA ARG A 57 -4.82 9.60 -2.12
C ARG A 57 -4.89 10.92 -2.87
N ALA A 58 -3.76 11.39 -3.37
CA ALA A 58 -3.66 12.61 -4.13
C ALA A 58 -4.41 12.46 -5.47
N ALA A 59 -4.27 11.32 -6.14
CA ALA A 59 -4.88 11.05 -7.44
C ALA A 59 -6.40 10.84 -7.38
N ASP A 60 -6.96 10.52 -6.22
CA ASP A 60 -8.39 10.27 -6.06
C ASP A 60 -9.22 11.53 -6.39
N GLY A 61 -9.99 11.46 -7.48
CA GLY A 61 -10.78 12.59 -7.99
C GLY A 61 -9.98 13.69 -8.70
N ALA A 62 -8.67 13.52 -8.89
CA ALA A 62 -7.84 14.47 -9.63
C ALA A 62 -7.87 14.21 -11.15
N CYS A 63 -7.53 15.22 -11.95
CA CYS A 63 -7.25 14.98 -13.37
C CYS A 63 -5.92 14.24 -13.55
N GLU A 64 -5.85 13.48 -14.64
CA GLU A 64 -4.71 12.60 -14.95
C GLU A 64 -3.37 13.36 -15.01
N ASP A 65 -3.34 14.54 -15.64
CA ASP A 65 -2.14 15.38 -15.73
C ASP A 65 -1.59 15.76 -14.34
N TRP A 66 -2.49 16.09 -13.41
CA TRP A 66 -2.11 16.43 -12.05
C TRP A 66 -1.60 15.20 -11.30
N ALA A 67 -2.27 14.06 -11.44
CA ALA A 67 -1.85 12.80 -10.83
C ALA A 67 -0.45 12.38 -11.31
N PHE A 68 -0.16 12.50 -12.61
CA PHE A 68 1.17 12.23 -13.16
C PHE A 68 2.22 13.22 -12.67
N ALA A 69 1.90 14.51 -12.51
CA ALA A 69 2.82 15.48 -11.95
C ALA A 69 3.21 15.12 -10.49
N VAL A 70 2.25 14.69 -9.67
CA VAL A 70 2.51 14.21 -8.31
C VAL A 70 3.34 12.93 -8.33
N GLN A 71 3.01 11.98 -9.21
CA GLN A 71 3.80 10.76 -9.38
C GLN A 71 5.25 11.07 -9.73
N ALA A 72 5.50 11.98 -10.68
CA ALA A 72 6.84 12.37 -11.10
C ALA A 72 7.66 12.93 -9.93
N ARG A 73 7.04 13.73 -9.05
CA ARG A 73 7.69 14.25 -7.84
C ARG A 73 8.10 13.13 -6.88
N HIS A 74 7.21 12.19 -6.58
CA HIS A 74 7.52 11.05 -5.72
C HIS A 74 8.60 10.15 -6.33
N MET A 75 8.53 9.91 -7.63
CA MET A 75 9.53 9.11 -8.36
C MET A 75 10.92 9.74 -8.29
N ALA A 76 11.02 11.06 -8.46
CA ALA A 76 12.29 11.78 -8.35
C ALA A 76 12.91 11.67 -6.95
N GLN A 77 12.09 11.72 -5.89
CA GLN A 77 12.55 11.54 -4.52
C GLN A 77 13.01 10.10 -4.25
N LEU A 78 12.21 9.11 -4.65
CA LEU A 78 12.53 7.70 -4.44
C LEU A 78 13.79 7.30 -5.20
N THR A 79 13.92 7.68 -6.47
CA THR A 79 15.09 7.31 -7.29
C THR A 79 16.40 7.94 -6.79
N ALA A 80 16.33 9.02 -6.02
CA ALA A 80 17.48 9.62 -5.36
C ALA A 80 17.86 8.94 -4.02
N SER A 81 17.01 8.05 -3.48
CA SER A 81 17.24 7.39 -2.19
C SER A 81 18.36 6.34 -2.23
N ALA A 82 18.95 6.04 -1.07
CA ALA A 82 19.88 4.93 -0.92
C ALA A 82 19.18 3.59 -1.12
N ASP A 83 17.90 3.49 -0.77
CA ASP A 83 17.12 2.25 -0.91
C ASP A 83 16.89 1.84 -2.36
N VAL A 84 16.73 2.77 -3.31
CA VAL A 84 16.65 2.39 -4.73
C VAL A 84 17.97 1.78 -5.20
N ARG A 85 19.10 2.36 -4.82
CA ARG A 85 20.43 1.82 -5.15
C ARG A 85 20.61 0.42 -4.55
N GLU A 86 20.28 0.27 -3.27
CA GLU A 86 20.35 -1.02 -2.58
C GLU A 86 19.43 -2.06 -3.22
N GLY A 87 18.21 -1.69 -3.59
CA GLY A 87 17.27 -2.59 -4.26
C GLY A 87 17.81 -3.11 -5.58
N MET A 88 18.41 -2.22 -6.39
CA MET A 88 19.09 -2.60 -7.63
C MET A 88 20.28 -3.53 -7.36
N THR A 89 21.13 -3.21 -6.39
CA THR A 89 22.29 -4.03 -6.01
C THR A 89 21.88 -5.41 -5.50
N ALA A 90 20.95 -5.47 -4.54
CA ALA A 90 20.46 -6.72 -3.97
C ALA A 90 19.82 -7.62 -5.03
N PHE A 91 19.10 -7.04 -5.99
CA PHE A 91 18.55 -7.76 -7.14
C PHE A 91 19.65 -8.37 -8.01
N THR A 92 20.67 -7.58 -8.38
CA THR A 92 21.82 -8.06 -9.17
C THR A 92 22.60 -9.15 -8.44
N GLU A 93 22.80 -9.01 -7.13
CA GLU A 93 23.54 -9.94 -6.28
C GLU A 93 22.69 -11.14 -5.81
N ARG A 94 21.39 -11.18 -6.15
CA ARG A 94 20.43 -12.23 -5.74
C ARG A 94 20.39 -12.46 -4.22
N ARG A 95 20.46 -11.38 -3.46
CA ARG A 95 20.33 -11.39 -2.00
C ARG A 95 19.12 -10.57 -1.56
N SER A 96 18.73 -10.75 -0.30
CA SER A 96 17.74 -9.85 0.30
C SER A 96 18.33 -8.45 0.48
N PRO A 97 17.54 -7.39 0.22
CA PRO A 97 17.96 -6.01 0.41
C PRO A 97 17.99 -5.63 1.90
N VAL A 98 18.84 -4.66 2.26
CA VAL A 98 18.94 -4.07 3.59
C VAL A 98 18.56 -2.59 3.52
N TRP A 99 17.29 -2.31 3.79
CA TRP A 99 16.74 -0.96 3.71
C TRP A 99 17.23 -0.04 4.84
N GLN A 100 17.47 1.22 4.51
CA GLN A 100 17.90 2.27 5.42
C GLN A 100 16.84 3.36 5.62
N GLY A 101 15.80 3.40 4.77
CA GLY A 101 14.70 4.38 4.87
C GLY A 101 15.13 5.81 4.54
N ARG A 102 16.13 5.98 3.67
CA ARG A 102 16.70 7.27 3.28
C ARG A 102 17.25 7.24 1.86
#